data_AF-A0A087UVK3-F1
#
_entry.id   AF-A0A087UVK3-F1
#
_cell.length_a   1.000
_cell.length_b   1.000
_cell.length_c   1.000
_cell.angle_alpha   90.00
_cell.angle_beta   90.00
_cell.angle_gamma   90.00
#
_symmetry.space_group_name_H-M   'P 1'
#
loop_
_entity.id
_entity.type
_entity.pdbx_description
1 polymer ?
#
loop_
_entity_poly.entity_id
_entity_poly.type
_entity_poly.pdbx_seq_one_letter_code
_entity_poly.pdbx_strand_id
1 'polypeptide(L)'
;MKLTCPIPEEQNTRGRKIHDPADTIRRFGILTSKVIPPICSFPVFTRSGEVTVSVKPASSCHILNEDELECLSFFHHYTFADVLRLEKYPMIYRPLEAEASFYVVPVTIG
;
A
#
# COMPACT_ATOMS: atom_id res chain seq x y z
N MET A 1 -4.27 -1.46 -7.88
CA MET A 1 -5.32 -0.46 -7.63
C MET A 1 -5.67 0.16 -8.97
N LYS A 2 -6.96 0.32 -9.28
CA LYS A 2 -7.43 0.93 -10.52
C LYS A 2 -8.67 1.77 -10.24
N LEU A 3 -8.73 2.98 -10.77
CA LEU A 3 -9.92 3.82 -10.69
C LEU A 3 -11.05 3.19 -11.52
N THR A 4 -12.15 2.81 -10.87
CA THR A 4 -13.29 2.16 -11.52
C THR A 4 -14.45 3.11 -11.76
N CYS A 5 -14.65 4.08 -10.86
CA CYS A 5 -15.67 5.11 -11.01
C CYS A 5 -15.08 6.48 -10.63
N PRO A 6 -14.69 7.32 -11.61
CA PRO A 6 -14.25 8.69 -11.34
C PRO A 6 -15.33 9.50 -10.61
N ILE A 7 -14.93 10.39 -9.70
CA ILE A 7 -15.87 11.31 -9.05
C ILE A 7 -16.51 12.24 -10.09
N PRO A 8 -17.85 12.39 -10.12
CA PRO A 8 -18.52 13.34 -11.02
C PRO A 8 -18.13 14.78 -10.73
N GLU A 9 -18.17 15.65 -11.74
CA GLU A 9 -17.76 17.05 -11.60
C GLU A 9 -18.67 17.82 -10.64
N GLU A 10 -19.95 17.48 -10.59
CA GLU A 10 -20.92 18.06 -9.64
C GLU A 10 -20.54 17.77 -8.18
N GLN A 11 -19.86 16.65 -7.93
CA GLN A 11 -19.36 16.25 -6.61
C GLN A 11 -17.90 16.70 -6.38
N ASN A 12 -17.20 17.13 -7.43
CA ASN A 12 -15.83 17.62 -7.37
C ASN A 12 -15.76 19.09 -6.96
N THR A 13 -16.38 19.45 -5.83
CA THR A 13 -16.47 20.84 -5.31
C THR A 13 -15.13 21.53 -5.09
N ARG A 14 -14.02 20.78 -5.12
CA ARG A 14 -12.64 21.28 -4.97
C ARG A 14 -11.87 21.32 -6.28
N GLY A 15 -12.50 21.08 -7.43
CA GLY A 15 -11.87 21.12 -8.75
C GLY A 15 -10.62 20.26 -8.85
N ARG A 16 -10.62 19.08 -8.21
CA ARG A 16 -9.45 18.22 -8.14
C ARG A 16 -9.19 17.60 -9.49
N LYS A 17 -7.92 17.56 -9.88
CA LYS A 17 -7.48 16.72 -10.99
C LYS A 17 -7.67 15.26 -10.61
N ILE A 18 -8.39 14.52 -11.45
CA ILE A 18 -8.62 13.08 -11.27
C ILE A 18 -7.38 12.35 -11.76
N HIS A 19 -6.92 11.39 -10.95
CA HIS A 19 -5.77 10.54 -11.25
C HIS A 19 -6.16 9.07 -11.05
N ASP A 20 -5.88 8.21 -12.03
CA ASP A 20 -5.96 6.75 -11.87
C ASP A 20 -4.65 6.22 -11.28
N PRO A 21 -4.67 5.56 -10.11
CA PRO A 21 -3.48 4.89 -9.57
C PRO A 21 -2.84 3.86 -10.51
N ALA A 22 -3.56 3.36 -11.52
CA ALA A 22 -3.03 2.43 -12.49
C ALA A 22 -2.07 3.07 -13.52
N ASP A 23 -2.09 4.39 -13.67
CA ASP A 23 -1.25 5.13 -14.64
C ASP A 23 0.23 5.19 -14.25
N THR A 24 0.56 4.86 -12.99
CA THR A 24 1.95 4.79 -12.49
C THR A 24 2.44 3.35 -12.43
N ILE A 25 3.72 3.18 -12.79
CA ILE A 25 4.44 1.90 -12.67
C ILE A 25 4.77 1.55 -11.20
N ARG A 26 4.81 2.54 -10.30
CA ARG A 26 5.10 2.32 -8.88
C ARG A 26 3.83 2.02 -8.10
N ARG A 27 3.89 0.97 -7.30
CA ARG A 27 2.79 0.46 -6.47
C ARG A 27 3.30 0.07 -5.09
N PHE A 28 2.38 -0.28 -4.20
CA PHE A 28 2.71 -0.92 -2.93
C PHE A 28 2.56 -2.44 -3.05
N GLY A 29 3.41 -3.15 -2.32
CA GLY A 29 3.35 -4.59 -2.11
C GLY A 29 3.36 -4.92 -0.63
N ILE A 30 3.01 -6.18 -0.33
CA ILE A 30 3.13 -6.77 1.00
C ILE A 30 4.18 -7.86 0.90
N LEU A 31 5.28 -7.70 1.63
CA LEU A 31 6.32 -8.70 1.79
C LEU A 31 6.06 -9.46 3.09
N THR A 32 5.86 -10.76 3.03
CA THR A 32 5.61 -11.61 4.20
C THR A 32 6.16 -13.01 3.99
N SER A 33 6.52 -13.69 5.08
CA SER A 33 6.89 -15.10 5.08
C SER A 33 5.68 -16.04 5.11
N LYS A 34 4.46 -15.51 5.35
CA LYS A 34 3.22 -16.29 5.44
C LYS A 34 2.41 -16.16 4.15
N VAL A 35 1.79 -17.26 3.71
CA VAL A 35 0.89 -17.22 2.56
C VAL A 35 -0.36 -16.43 2.92
N ILE A 36 -0.67 -15.39 2.13
CA ILE A 36 -1.92 -14.64 2.25
C ILE A 36 -3.00 -15.40 1.47
N PRO A 37 -4.11 -15.80 2.10
CA PRO A 37 -5.23 -16.41 1.40
C PRO A 37 -5.77 -15.49 0.29
N PRO A 38 -6.40 -16.02 -0.77
CA PRO A 38 -7.02 -15.20 -1.80
C PRO A 38 -8.04 -14.22 -1.18
N ILE A 39 -7.85 -12.93 -1.45
CA ILE A 39 -8.74 -11.86 -0.98
C ILE A 39 -9.52 -11.34 -2.18
N CYS A 40 -10.85 -11.27 -2.05
CA CYS A 40 -11.70 -10.66 -3.07
C CYS A 40 -11.31 -9.19 -3.29
N SER A 41 -11.43 -8.72 -4.53
CA SER A 41 -11.25 -7.29 -4.79
C SER A 41 -12.34 -6.49 -4.09
N PHE A 42 -11.98 -5.33 -3.55
CA PHE A 42 -12.90 -4.47 -2.80
C PHE A 42 -12.72 -2.99 -3.20
N PRO A 43 -13.79 -2.17 -3.11
CA PRO A 43 -13.72 -0.76 -3.44
C PRO A 43 -13.14 0.05 -2.27
N VAL A 44 -12.39 1.09 -2.60
CA VAL A 44 -12.02 2.17 -1.68
C VAL A 44 -12.36 3.52 -2.32
N PHE A 45 -12.87 4.45 -1.53
CA PHE A 45 -13.29 5.76 -2.02
C PHE A 45 -12.18 6.79 -1.79
N THR A 46 -11.59 7.26 -2.87
CA THR A 46 -10.49 8.25 -2.85
C THR A 46 -10.99 9.62 -3.28
N ARG A 47 -10.10 10.62 -3.27
CA ARG A 47 -10.39 11.96 -3.82
C ARG A 47 -10.66 11.95 -5.33
N SER A 48 -10.24 10.91 -6.06
CA SER A 48 -10.48 10.73 -7.49
C SER A 48 -11.78 9.99 -7.80
N GLY A 49 -12.45 9.42 -6.78
CA GLY A 49 -13.59 8.50 -6.94
C GLY A 49 -13.31 7.10 -6.39
N GLU A 50 -14.10 6.13 -6.84
CA GLU A 50 -14.01 4.73 -6.45
C GLU A 50 -12.81 4.05 -7.12
N VAL A 51 -11.93 3.48 -6.31
CA VAL A 51 -10.78 2.70 -6.74
C VAL A 51 -10.97 1.26 -6.29
N THR A 52 -10.89 0.32 -7.23
CA THR A 52 -10.87 -1.11 -6.90
C THR A 52 -9.46 -1.54 -6.49
N VAL A 53 -9.35 -2.11 -5.30
CA VAL A 53 -8.13 -2.72 -4.77
C VAL A 53 -8.17 -4.22 -5.02
N SER A 54 -7.08 -4.76 -5.58
CA SER A 54 -6.89 -6.18 -5.80
C SER A 54 -5.54 -6.59 -5.21
N VAL A 55 -5.53 -7.60 -4.36
CA VAL A 55 -4.29 -8.22 -3.87
C VAL A 55 -4.00 -9.42 -4.76
N LYS A 56 -2.81 -9.45 -5.36
CA LYS A 56 -2.36 -10.54 -6.22
C LYS A 56 -1.03 -11.08 -5.70
N PRO A 57 -0.82 -12.40 -5.71
CA PRO A 57 0.49 -12.96 -5.39
C PRO A 57 1.54 -12.43 -6.37
N ALA A 58 2.74 -12.17 -5.87
CA ALA A 58 3.88 -11.84 -6.71
C ALA A 58 4.28 -13.06 -7.54
N SER A 59 4.85 -12.83 -8.73
CA SER A 59 5.27 -13.89 -9.66
C SER A 59 6.44 -14.72 -9.13
N SER A 60 7.21 -14.20 -8.17
CA SER A 60 8.40 -14.83 -7.61
C SER A 60 8.54 -14.55 -6.12
N CYS A 61 9.09 -15.53 -5.40
CA CYS A 61 9.63 -15.33 -4.06
C CYS A 61 11.04 -14.77 -4.16
N HIS A 62 11.39 -13.84 -3.28
CA HIS A 62 12.73 -13.26 -3.21
C HIS A 62 13.41 -13.71 -1.92
N ILE A 63 14.69 -14.08 -2.01
CA ILE A 63 15.56 -14.23 -0.86
C ILE A 63 16.26 -12.90 -0.70
N LEU A 64 16.05 -12.25 0.44
CA LEU A 64 16.63 -10.95 0.75
C LEU A 64 17.77 -11.13 1.72
N ASN A 65 18.82 -10.33 1.56
CA ASN A 65 19.86 -10.22 2.57
C ASN A 65 19.45 -9.28 3.71
N GLU A 66 20.29 -9.18 4.74
CA GLU A 66 20.01 -8.37 5.93
C GLU A 66 19.92 -6.87 5.62
N ASP A 67 20.83 -6.33 4.81
CA ASP A 67 20.84 -4.92 4.42
C ASP A 67 19.56 -4.53 3.64
N GLU A 68 19.11 -5.39 2.73
CA GLU A 68 17.85 -5.21 1.99
C GLU A 68 16.65 -5.22 2.94
N LEU A 69 16.65 -6.13 3.92
CA LEU A 69 15.59 -6.23 4.91
C LEU A 69 15.54 -4.99 5.82
N GLU A 70 16.70 -4.47 6.23
CA GLU A 70 16.81 -3.23 7.00
C GLU A 70 16.28 -2.04 6.20
N CYS A 71 16.62 -1.94 4.92
CA CYS A 71 16.11 -0.89 4.04
C CYS A 71 14.58 -0.95 3.89
N LEU A 72 14.00 -2.15 3.77
CA LEU A 72 12.55 -2.33 3.69
C LEU A 72 11.86 -2.04 5.03
N SER A 73 12.47 -2.43 6.15
CA SER A 73 11.99 -2.11 7.50
C SER A 73 11.99 -0.59 7.73
N PHE A 74 13.07 0.09 7.34
CA PHE A 74 13.16 1.55 7.38
C PHE A 74 12.09 2.20 6.51
N PHE A 75 11.93 1.77 5.25
CA PHE A 75 10.89 2.29 4.36
C PHE A 75 9.49 2.14 4.96
N HIS A 76 9.18 0.95 5.49
CA HIS A 76 7.90 0.68 6.12
C HIS A 76 7.66 1.65 7.27
N HIS A 77 8.58 1.71 8.23
CA HIS A 77 8.45 2.58 9.39
C HIS A 77 8.34 4.06 9.00
N TYR A 78 9.25 4.55 8.17
CA TYR A 78 9.26 5.95 7.70
C TYR A 78 7.96 6.35 6.99
N THR A 79 7.40 5.44 6.18
CA THR A 79 6.13 5.68 5.49
C THR A 79 4.98 5.90 6.47
N PHE A 80 4.89 5.10 7.54
CA PHE A 80 3.79 5.19 8.50
C PHE A 80 4.03 6.24 9.60
N ALA A 81 5.26 6.39 10.08
CA ALA A 81 5.62 7.29 11.18
C ALA A 81 5.81 8.75 10.70
N ASP A 82 6.57 8.98 9.64
CA ASP A 82 6.98 10.34 9.22
C ASP A 82 6.11 10.91 8.10
N VAL A 83 5.82 10.10 7.08
CA VAL A 83 5.04 10.54 5.91
C VAL A 83 3.55 10.60 6.24
N LEU A 84 2.97 9.50 6.73
CA LEU A 84 1.56 9.43 7.07
C LEU A 84 1.26 9.92 8.49
N ARG A 85 2.26 9.97 9.38
CA ARG A 85 2.12 10.41 10.78
C ARG A 85 1.03 9.66 11.55
N LEU A 86 1.00 8.35 11.35
CA LEU A 86 0.03 7.43 11.94
C LEU A 86 0.52 6.83 13.26
N GLU A 87 1.82 6.84 13.51
CA GLU A 87 2.36 6.45 14.81
C GLU A 87 2.00 7.51 15.87
N LYS A 88 0.90 7.25 16.57
CA LYS A 88 0.34 8.10 17.60
C LYS A 88 -0.35 7.19 18.60
N TYR A 89 -0.32 7.56 19.88
CA TYR A 89 -1.02 6.80 20.91
C TYR A 89 -2.50 6.55 20.51
N PRO A 90 -2.98 5.29 20.56
CA PRO A 90 -2.34 4.07 21.08
C PRO A 90 -1.60 3.21 20.03
N MET A 91 -1.54 3.63 18.76
CA MET A 91 -0.83 2.94 17.68
C MET A 91 0.68 3.19 17.75
N ILE A 92 1.38 2.35 18.53
CA ILE A 92 2.84 2.40 18.73
C ILE A 92 3.50 1.36 17.82
N TYR A 93 4.58 1.72 17.14
CA TYR A 93 5.32 0.79 16.29
C TYR A 93 6.22 -0.12 17.15
N ARG A 94 5.83 -1.39 17.28
CA ARG A 94 6.60 -2.43 18.00
C ARG A 94 6.77 -3.68 17.14
N PRO A 95 7.70 -3.67 16.17
CA PRO A 95 7.82 -4.75 15.20
C PRO A 95 8.16 -6.12 15.82
N LEU A 96 8.89 -6.12 16.94
CA LEU A 96 9.25 -7.36 17.65
C LEU A 96 8.08 -7.97 18.44
N GLU A 97 7.04 -7.18 18.75
CA GLU A 97 5.86 -7.61 19.50
C GLU A 97 4.63 -7.78 18.59
N ALA A 98 4.74 -7.47 17.29
CA ALA A 98 3.63 -7.49 16.36
C ALA A 98 3.23 -8.92 15.97
N GLU A 99 1.93 -9.21 16.02
CA GLU A 99 1.38 -10.48 15.50
C GLU A 99 1.53 -10.58 13.97
N ALA A 100 1.51 -9.43 13.30
CA ALA A 100 1.67 -9.29 11.88
C ALA A 100 3.16 -9.30 11.49
N SER A 101 3.57 -10.30 10.72
CA SER A 101 4.93 -10.42 10.17
C SER A 101 4.92 -10.08 8.68
N PHE A 102 4.82 -8.79 8.38
CA PHE A 102 4.93 -8.28 7.02
C PHE A 102 5.50 -6.87 6.96
N TYR A 103 6.08 -6.52 5.82
CA TYR A 103 6.44 -5.16 5.46
C TYR A 103 5.57 -4.67 4.30
N VAL A 104 5.14 -3.41 4.37
CA VAL A 104 4.63 -2.68 3.21
C VAL A 104 5.82 -2.11 2.47
N VAL A 105 5.97 -2.48 1.21
CA VAL A 105 7.16 -2.20 0.40
C VAL A 105 6.78 -1.51 -0.91
N PRO A 106 7.68 -0.70 -1.50
CA PRO A 106 7.46 -0.16 -2.83
C PRO A 106 7.76 -1.24 -3.88
N VAL A 107 6.95 -1.32 -4.92
CA VAL A 107 7.13 -2.24 -6.05
C VAL A 107 7.06 -1.43 -7.34
N THR A 108 7.97 -1.69 -8.27
CA THR A 108 7.93 -1.10 -9.62
C THR A 108 7.60 -2.20 -10.61
N ILE A 109 6.57 -1.99 -11.43
CA ILE A 109 6.27 -2.88 -12.54
C ILE A 109 7.21 -2.54 -13.68
N GLY A 110 8.07 -3.51 -14.04
CA GLY A 110 8.94 -3.49 -15.21
C GLY A 110 8.46 -4.49 -16.24
#